data_AF-A0A9W4UZY3-F1
#
_entry.id   AF-A0A9W4UZY3-F1
#
_cell.length_a   1.000
_cell.length_b   1.000
_cell.length_c   1.000
_cell.angle_alpha   90.00
_cell.angle_beta   90.00
_cell.angle_gamma   90.00
#
_symmetry.space_group_name_H-M   'P 1'
#
loop_
_entity.id
_entity.type
_entity.pdbx_description
1 polymer ?
#
loop_
_entity_poly.entity_id
_entity_poly.type
_entity_poly.pdbx_seq_one_letter_code
_entity_poly.pdbx_strand_id
1 'polypeptide(L)'
;MGTNLLVLVSASAAAMVLVSVGYQPLHDYAEYKAERAPYLPIAGLKPEFEPLLIEPLADRPRIRHPGETEVGYSYAEYHPGDGSVTLTYDDTYYNAHGMHLGYREPSGQVHNQTYHPGQTFAYACQELDGFNRVGMFQYRGAGSFHGATTLKLVHFDLLVPDTVPCDFPGYLVNTVDIYDAGWFDGSYDLEPYGGPPENATEHEIRYVLPVRHMVKELPFTVDAIQPKHLPVGTPGYMIDLNPDGSITVEYTADGVKLVRTYEPGQSFVTSCLNEGDTTMLGVHYHRGVEEVYGKDGTSLVLGWFKGYTKSPVPCTYPDYVTDLVDVVDAGMLDRHYYMKFYDWSIEPFGGPP
;
A
#
# COMPACT_ATOMS: atom_id res chain seq x y z
N MET A 1 -3.99 35.70 -72.37
CA MET A 1 -4.96 35.65 -71.26
C MET A 1 -5.09 34.20 -70.81
N GLY A 2 -4.82 33.90 -69.53
CA GLY A 2 -5.02 32.56 -68.96
C GLY A 2 -3.79 31.98 -68.27
N THR A 3 -3.30 32.59 -67.19
CA THR A 3 -2.25 31.99 -66.35
C THR A 3 -2.23 32.54 -64.91
N ASN A 4 -3.40 32.92 -64.35
CA ASN A 4 -3.48 33.44 -62.97
C ASN A 4 -4.47 32.71 -62.06
N LEU A 5 -5.15 31.65 -62.53
CA LEU A 5 -6.16 30.96 -61.72
C LEU A 5 -5.61 29.76 -60.93
N LEU A 6 -4.45 29.20 -61.30
CA LEU A 6 -3.95 27.94 -60.74
C LEU A 6 -3.11 28.10 -59.47
N VAL A 7 -2.60 29.30 -59.18
CA VAL A 7 -1.74 29.56 -58.00
C VAL A 7 -2.57 29.93 -56.75
N LEU A 8 -3.82 30.38 -56.91
CA LEU A 8 -4.70 30.76 -55.80
C LEU A 8 -5.37 29.57 -55.11
N VAL A 9 -5.56 28.44 -55.81
CA VAL A 9 -6.22 27.24 -55.25
C VAL A 9 -5.25 26.42 -54.39
N SER A 10 -3.95 26.41 -54.70
CA SER A 10 -2.95 25.65 -53.91
C SER A 10 -2.59 26.31 -52.58
N ALA A 11 -2.61 27.65 -52.50
CA ALA A 11 -2.33 28.38 -51.25
C ALA A 11 -3.46 28.21 -50.21
N SER A 12 -4.70 28.13 -50.67
CA SER A 12 -5.88 27.95 -49.80
C SER A 12 -5.93 26.55 -49.20
N ALA A 13 -5.53 25.51 -49.96
CA ALA A 13 -5.46 24.14 -49.48
C ALA A 13 -4.31 23.93 -48.47
N ALA A 14 -3.14 24.53 -48.71
CA ALA A 14 -2.03 24.49 -47.76
C ALA A 14 -2.33 25.26 -46.45
N ALA A 15 -3.05 26.38 -46.53
CA ALA A 15 -3.48 27.12 -45.35
C ALA A 15 -4.53 26.35 -44.52
N MET A 16 -5.48 25.64 -45.15
CA MET A 16 -6.42 24.79 -44.42
C MET A 16 -5.74 23.60 -43.75
N VAL A 17 -4.76 22.96 -44.39
CA VAL A 17 -3.99 21.84 -43.80
C VAL A 17 -3.12 22.31 -42.62
N LEU A 18 -2.51 23.49 -42.70
CA LEU A 18 -1.74 24.07 -41.58
C LEU A 18 -2.62 24.52 -40.40
N VAL A 19 -3.84 25.00 -40.68
CA VAL A 19 -4.82 25.36 -39.64
C VAL A 19 -5.38 24.10 -38.97
N SER A 20 -5.68 23.03 -39.73
CA SER A 20 -6.17 21.77 -39.14
C SER A 20 -5.12 21.04 -38.30
N VAL A 21 -3.85 21.04 -38.73
CA VAL A 21 -2.73 20.40 -38.00
C VAL A 21 -2.29 21.23 -36.78
N GLY A 22 -2.56 22.54 -36.74
CA GLY A 22 -2.30 23.39 -35.57
C GLY A 22 -3.43 23.42 -34.54
N TYR A 23 -4.69 23.27 -34.97
CA TYR A 23 -5.85 23.33 -34.08
C TYR A 23 -6.10 22.04 -33.30
N GLN A 24 -5.92 20.87 -33.92
CA GLN A 24 -6.09 19.59 -33.21
C GLN A 24 -5.17 19.46 -31.99
N PRO A 25 -3.84 19.62 -32.09
CA PRO A 25 -2.97 19.49 -30.92
C PRO A 25 -3.19 20.57 -29.84
N LEU A 26 -3.71 21.75 -30.20
CA LEU A 26 -4.06 22.79 -29.23
C LEU A 26 -5.41 22.54 -28.56
N HIS A 27 -6.38 22.01 -29.30
CA HIS A 27 -7.68 21.58 -28.79
C HIS A 27 -7.50 20.40 -27.84
N ASP A 28 -6.75 19.37 -28.27
CA ASP A 28 -6.43 18.19 -27.47
C ASP A 28 -5.67 18.58 -26.19
N TYR A 29 -4.76 19.57 -26.26
CA TYR A 29 -4.07 20.10 -25.08
C TYR A 29 -4.97 20.93 -24.15
N ALA A 30 -5.92 21.69 -24.71
CA ALA A 30 -6.88 22.46 -23.94
C ALA A 30 -7.91 21.55 -23.26
N GLU A 31 -8.39 20.52 -23.94
CA GLU A 31 -9.25 19.47 -23.38
C GLU A 31 -8.52 18.70 -22.29
N TYR A 32 -7.28 18.25 -22.55
CA TYR A 32 -6.44 17.60 -21.54
C TYR A 32 -6.22 18.46 -20.28
N LYS A 33 -6.03 19.78 -20.45
CA LYS A 33 -5.95 20.70 -19.31
C LYS A 33 -7.28 20.89 -18.60
N ALA A 34 -8.39 20.94 -19.34
CA ALA A 34 -9.71 21.10 -18.77
C ALA A 34 -10.13 19.87 -17.94
N GLU A 35 -9.83 18.67 -18.42
CA GLU A 35 -10.10 17.40 -17.72
C GLU A 35 -9.27 17.26 -16.44
N ARG A 36 -8.04 17.78 -16.43
CA ARG A 36 -7.16 17.77 -15.25
C ARG A 36 -7.41 18.92 -14.28
N ALA A 37 -8.09 19.98 -14.71
CA ALA A 37 -8.33 21.16 -13.88
C ALA A 37 -8.96 20.85 -12.51
N PRO A 38 -9.94 19.93 -12.39
CA PRO A 38 -10.51 19.53 -11.11
C PRO A 38 -9.51 18.86 -10.15
N TYR A 39 -8.44 18.26 -10.66
CA TYR A 39 -7.45 17.52 -9.89
C TYR A 39 -6.22 18.35 -9.49
N LEU A 40 -6.07 19.56 -10.04
CA LEU A 40 -4.97 20.48 -9.69
C LEU A 40 -4.78 20.78 -8.20
N PRO A 41 -5.83 20.77 -7.34
CA PRO A 41 -5.63 20.93 -5.89
C PRO A 41 -4.68 19.90 -5.28
N ILE A 42 -4.46 18.74 -5.90
CA ILE A 42 -3.54 17.69 -5.43
C ILE A 42 -2.08 18.17 -5.37
N ALA A 43 -1.64 18.96 -6.35
CA ALA A 43 -0.22 19.23 -6.62
C ALA A 43 0.56 19.88 -5.46
N GLY A 44 -0.14 20.63 -4.59
CA GLY A 44 0.49 21.42 -3.52
C GLY A 44 0.29 20.85 -2.12
N LEU A 45 -0.34 19.68 -1.98
CA LEU A 45 -0.69 19.13 -0.67
C LEU A 45 0.49 18.41 -0.05
N LYS A 46 0.54 18.42 1.29
CA LYS A 46 1.44 17.54 2.03
C LYS A 46 0.78 16.16 2.19
N PRO A 47 1.56 15.08 2.15
CA PRO A 47 1.08 13.76 2.56
C PRO A 47 0.41 13.80 3.93
N GLU A 48 -0.68 13.05 4.10
CA GLU A 48 -1.36 12.87 5.39
C GLU A 48 -0.41 12.20 6.40
N PHE A 49 0.42 11.28 5.91
CA PHE A 49 1.42 10.53 6.66
C PHE A 49 2.78 10.51 5.93
N GLU A 50 3.83 10.10 6.63
CA GLU A 50 5.15 9.89 6.04
C GLU A 50 5.08 8.88 4.88
N PRO A 51 5.46 9.29 3.64
CA PRO A 51 5.50 8.39 2.49
C PRO A 51 6.31 7.12 2.76
N LEU A 52 5.91 6.02 2.12
CA LEU A 52 6.52 4.71 2.33
C LEU A 52 6.94 4.10 1.00
N LEU A 53 8.18 3.60 0.92
CA LEU A 53 8.58 2.74 -0.18
C LEU A 53 8.08 1.32 0.07
N ILE A 54 7.28 0.82 -0.86
CA ILE A 54 6.87 -0.59 -0.92
C ILE A 54 7.43 -1.22 -2.19
N GLU A 55 7.67 -2.54 -2.13
CA GLU A 55 8.19 -3.30 -3.26
C GLU A 55 7.35 -4.54 -3.57
N PRO A 56 6.06 -4.41 -3.94
CA PRO A 56 5.22 -5.56 -4.25
C PRO A 56 5.75 -6.40 -5.40
N LEU A 57 5.39 -7.69 -5.42
CA LEU A 57 5.53 -8.52 -6.62
C LEU A 57 4.59 -7.98 -7.71
N ALA A 58 5.04 -8.04 -8.97
CA ALA A 58 4.26 -7.53 -10.09
C ALA A 58 2.90 -8.23 -10.24
N ASP A 59 2.82 -9.53 -9.95
CA ASP A 59 1.60 -10.34 -10.01
C ASP A 59 0.80 -10.36 -8.70
N ARG A 60 1.27 -9.65 -7.66
CA ARG A 60 0.65 -9.69 -6.33
C ARG A 60 0.63 -8.30 -5.67
N PRO A 61 -0.27 -7.40 -6.09
CA PRO A 61 -0.32 -6.02 -5.60
C PRO A 61 -0.65 -5.84 -4.11
N ARG A 62 -1.12 -6.88 -3.41
CA ARG A 62 -1.86 -6.81 -2.13
C ARG A 62 -1.34 -5.74 -1.15
N ILE A 63 -1.96 -4.55 -1.21
CA ILE A 63 -2.06 -3.63 -0.08
C ILE A 63 -3.50 -3.76 0.36
N ARG A 64 -3.76 -4.44 1.47
CA ARG A 64 -5.10 -4.38 2.08
C ARG A 64 -5.27 -2.98 2.68
N HIS A 65 -6.50 -2.48 2.76
CA HIS A 65 -6.88 -1.29 3.53
C HIS A 65 -8.07 -1.72 4.45
N PRO A 66 -8.38 -1.01 5.54
CA PRO A 66 -9.24 -1.56 6.58
C PRO A 66 -10.71 -1.47 6.18
N GLY A 67 -11.35 -2.64 6.14
CA GLY A 67 -12.70 -2.84 5.60
C GLY A 67 -12.81 -4.03 4.64
N GLU A 68 -11.79 -4.90 4.56
CA GLU A 68 -11.69 -6.06 3.68
C GLU A 68 -11.50 -5.75 2.18
N THR A 69 -11.19 -4.51 1.83
CA THR A 69 -10.88 -4.12 0.45
C THR A 69 -9.38 -4.15 0.18
N GLU A 70 -8.98 -4.89 -0.86
CA GLU A 70 -7.62 -4.86 -1.41
C GLU A 70 -7.50 -3.63 -2.33
N VAL A 71 -6.58 -2.72 -2.02
CA VAL A 71 -6.35 -1.48 -2.78
C VAL A 71 -5.13 -1.61 -3.68
N GLY A 72 -5.20 -0.99 -4.86
CA GLY A 72 -4.11 -1.00 -5.85
C GLY A 72 -4.58 -1.45 -7.23
N TYR A 73 -3.65 -2.01 -8.00
CA TYR A 73 -3.91 -2.65 -9.29
C TYR A 73 -4.32 -4.12 -9.10
N SER A 74 -4.83 -4.78 -10.13
CA SER A 74 -5.14 -6.23 -10.14
C SER A 74 -4.06 -7.04 -10.86
N TYR A 75 -3.43 -6.44 -11.86
CA TYR A 75 -2.34 -7.04 -12.62
C TYR A 75 -1.32 -5.97 -13.02
N ALA A 76 -0.05 -6.37 -13.13
CA ALA A 76 1.00 -5.53 -13.68
C ALA A 76 1.81 -6.27 -14.75
N GLU A 77 2.04 -5.60 -15.86
CA GLU A 77 2.95 -6.03 -16.92
C GLU A 77 4.15 -5.08 -16.97
N TYR A 78 5.34 -5.60 -16.66
CA TYR A 78 6.58 -4.83 -16.77
C TYR A 78 7.14 -4.92 -18.19
N HIS A 79 7.55 -3.77 -18.74
CA HIS A 79 8.14 -3.63 -20.08
C HIS A 79 9.64 -3.36 -19.99
N PRO A 80 10.52 -4.38 -20.15
CA PRO A 80 11.96 -4.20 -19.93
C PRO A 80 12.63 -3.24 -20.92
N GLY A 81 12.00 -2.96 -22.06
CA GLY A 81 12.56 -2.11 -23.11
C GLY A 81 12.69 -0.64 -22.71
N ASP A 82 11.75 -0.13 -21.91
CA ASP A 82 11.72 1.26 -21.44
C ASP A 82 11.53 1.38 -19.92
N GLY A 83 11.45 0.25 -19.22
CA GLY A 83 11.27 0.21 -17.77
C GLY A 83 9.87 0.64 -17.31
N SER A 84 8.90 0.76 -18.22
CA SER A 84 7.53 1.09 -17.88
C SER A 84 6.77 -0.10 -17.31
N VAL A 85 5.64 0.18 -16.66
CA VAL A 85 4.70 -0.83 -16.18
C VAL A 85 3.30 -0.49 -16.63
N THR A 86 2.59 -1.45 -17.22
CA THR A 86 1.15 -1.35 -17.44
C THR A 86 0.43 -1.97 -16.25
N LEU A 87 -0.37 -1.16 -15.56
CA LEU A 87 -1.21 -1.61 -14.46
C LEU A 87 -2.64 -1.75 -14.93
N THR A 88 -3.27 -2.87 -14.58
CA THR A 88 -4.70 -3.13 -14.77
C THR A 88 -5.43 -2.82 -13.47
N TYR A 89 -6.55 -2.12 -13.58
CA TYR A 89 -7.46 -1.81 -12.48
C TYR A 89 -8.86 -2.29 -12.87
N ASP A 90 -9.57 -2.95 -11.97
CA ASP A 90 -10.91 -3.48 -12.18
C ASP A 90 -11.90 -3.03 -11.11
N ASP A 91 -12.92 -2.26 -11.49
CA ASP A 91 -14.00 -1.82 -10.61
C ASP A 91 -15.09 -2.89 -10.45
N THR A 92 -14.70 -4.13 -10.11
CA THR A 92 -15.57 -5.32 -10.27
C THR A 92 -16.06 -5.99 -8.99
N TYR A 93 -15.49 -5.73 -7.80
CA TYR A 93 -15.86 -6.47 -6.59
C TYR A 93 -15.72 -5.71 -5.26
N TYR A 94 -16.78 -5.75 -4.44
CA TYR A 94 -16.79 -5.20 -3.07
C TYR A 94 -15.66 -5.73 -2.15
N ASN A 95 -15.01 -6.86 -2.49
CA ASN A 95 -14.08 -7.58 -1.61
C ASN A 95 -12.72 -8.01 -2.22
N ALA A 96 -12.35 -7.64 -3.47
CA ALA A 96 -10.95 -7.75 -3.95
C ALA A 96 -10.74 -7.23 -5.38
N HIS A 97 -9.63 -6.50 -5.51
CA HIS A 97 -8.92 -5.92 -6.66
C HIS A 97 -9.58 -4.75 -7.40
N GLY A 98 -8.76 -3.69 -7.57
CA GLY A 98 -8.89 -2.62 -8.56
C GLY A 98 -9.85 -1.46 -8.29
N MET A 99 -10.13 -1.10 -7.03
CA MET A 99 -11.39 -0.42 -6.74
C MET A 99 -11.43 0.88 -5.91
N HIS A 100 -12.48 1.63 -6.28
CA HIS A 100 -13.12 2.79 -5.68
C HIS A 100 -13.25 2.69 -4.15
N LEU A 101 -12.73 3.66 -3.38
CA LEU A 101 -12.90 3.70 -1.92
C LEU A 101 -14.18 4.45 -1.49
N GLY A 102 -15.10 4.75 -2.40
CA GLY A 102 -16.41 5.33 -2.10
C GLY A 102 -17.55 4.31 -2.20
N TYR A 103 -18.59 4.47 -1.38
CA TYR A 103 -19.78 3.59 -1.28
C TYR A 103 -20.71 3.69 -2.52
N ARG A 104 -20.20 3.38 -3.72
CA ARG A 104 -21.00 3.23 -4.94
C ARG A 104 -21.02 1.77 -5.40
N GLU A 105 -22.07 1.39 -6.13
CA GLU A 105 -22.16 0.07 -6.75
C GLU A 105 -20.98 -0.10 -7.74
N PRO A 106 -20.29 -1.26 -7.74
CA PRO A 106 -19.20 -1.54 -8.67
C PRO A 106 -19.65 -1.31 -10.11
N SER A 107 -18.88 -0.54 -10.88
CA SER A 107 -19.24 -0.26 -12.29
C SER A 107 -18.95 -1.42 -13.24
N GLY A 108 -18.15 -2.40 -12.80
CA GLY A 108 -17.67 -3.52 -13.60
C GLY A 108 -16.64 -3.11 -14.66
N GLN A 109 -16.13 -1.88 -14.61
CA GLN A 109 -15.19 -1.36 -15.60
C GLN A 109 -13.77 -1.87 -15.35
N VAL A 110 -13.00 -2.04 -16.41
CA VAL A 110 -11.57 -2.35 -16.35
C VAL A 110 -10.81 -1.24 -17.06
N HIS A 111 -9.76 -0.74 -16.42
CA HIS A 111 -8.90 0.29 -16.95
C HIS A 111 -7.44 -0.18 -16.94
N ASN A 112 -6.72 0.07 -18.05
CA ASN A 112 -5.29 -0.22 -18.16
C ASN A 112 -4.56 1.09 -18.37
N GLN A 113 -3.49 1.31 -17.61
CA GLN A 113 -2.66 2.49 -17.76
C GLN A 113 -1.18 2.15 -17.63
N THR A 114 -0.37 2.72 -18.52
CA THR A 114 1.08 2.56 -18.52
C THR A 114 1.74 3.73 -17.81
N TYR A 115 2.65 3.42 -16.91
CA TYR A 115 3.44 4.39 -16.15
C TYR A 115 4.94 4.15 -16.37
N HIS A 116 5.67 5.24 -16.53
CA HIS A 116 7.12 5.27 -16.63
C HIS A 116 7.75 5.60 -15.26
N PRO A 117 9.01 5.20 -15.02
CA PRO A 117 9.71 5.58 -13.81
C PRO A 117 9.73 7.10 -13.60
N GLY A 118 9.50 7.53 -12.36
CA GLY A 118 9.37 8.92 -11.94
C GLY A 118 7.93 9.41 -11.89
N GLN A 119 7.00 8.78 -12.60
CA GLN A 119 5.63 9.25 -12.67
C GLN A 119 4.86 9.02 -11.37
N THR A 120 4.01 9.98 -11.02
CA THR A 120 3.04 9.86 -9.94
C THR A 120 1.64 9.59 -10.47
N PHE A 121 0.83 8.83 -9.77
CA PHE A 121 -0.55 8.55 -10.16
C PHE A 121 -1.38 8.14 -8.96
N ALA A 122 -2.67 8.46 -8.97
CA ALA A 122 -3.59 7.91 -8.00
C ALA A 122 -3.83 6.42 -8.28
N TYR A 123 -4.09 5.65 -7.23
CA TYR A 123 -4.56 4.26 -7.33
C TYR A 123 -5.85 4.02 -6.55
N ALA A 124 -6.27 4.97 -5.71
CA ALA A 124 -7.53 4.89 -4.96
C ALA A 124 -8.06 6.30 -4.63
N CYS A 125 -9.38 6.42 -4.47
CA CYS A 125 -10.06 7.66 -4.06
C CYS A 125 -11.25 7.34 -3.17
N GLN A 126 -11.28 7.90 -1.96
CA GLN A 126 -12.32 7.72 -0.94
C GLN A 126 -13.07 9.03 -0.72
N GLU A 127 -14.38 9.02 -0.92
CA GLU A 127 -15.24 10.16 -0.56
C GLU A 127 -15.52 10.14 0.96
N LEU A 128 -15.25 11.25 1.65
CA LEU A 128 -15.52 11.45 3.07
C LEU A 128 -16.32 12.75 3.28
N ASP A 129 -16.86 12.96 4.48
CA ASP A 129 -17.64 14.17 4.76
C ASP A 129 -16.73 15.40 4.77
N GLY A 130 -16.87 16.25 3.74
CA GLY A 130 -16.15 17.52 3.58
C GLY A 130 -14.75 17.43 2.94
N PHE A 131 -14.27 16.23 2.59
CA PHE A 131 -13.00 16.03 1.89
C PHE A 131 -12.96 14.65 1.22
N ASN A 132 -12.05 14.45 0.27
CA ASN A 132 -11.75 13.13 -0.27
C ASN A 132 -10.34 12.71 0.16
N ARG A 133 -10.12 11.42 0.39
CA ARG A 133 -8.78 10.85 0.56
C ARG A 133 -8.33 10.22 -0.76
N VAL A 134 -7.20 10.65 -1.29
CA VAL A 134 -6.62 10.11 -2.54
C VAL A 134 -5.34 9.37 -2.19
N GLY A 135 -5.31 8.07 -2.50
CA GLY A 135 -4.11 7.25 -2.41
C GLY A 135 -3.29 7.37 -3.69
N MET A 136 -2.01 7.71 -3.55
CA MET A 136 -1.09 7.97 -4.64
C MET A 136 0.12 7.04 -4.59
N PHE A 137 0.61 6.68 -5.78
CA PHE A 137 1.92 6.09 -5.96
C PHE A 137 2.85 7.03 -6.73
N GLN A 138 4.14 6.91 -6.47
CA GLN A 138 5.18 7.23 -7.43
C GLN A 138 5.87 5.94 -7.86
N TYR A 139 5.90 5.65 -9.16
CA TYR A 139 6.62 4.49 -9.68
C TYR A 139 8.10 4.82 -9.84
N ARG A 140 8.98 4.04 -9.20
CA ARG A 140 10.44 4.21 -9.26
C ARG A 140 11.14 3.21 -10.19
N GLY A 141 10.37 2.44 -10.95
CA GLY A 141 10.88 1.37 -11.80
C GLY A 141 10.76 -0.02 -11.16
N ALA A 142 11.22 -1.03 -11.88
CA ALA A 142 11.25 -2.39 -11.38
C ALA A 142 12.42 -2.62 -10.40
N GLY A 143 12.21 -3.56 -9.48
CA GLY A 143 13.24 -4.14 -8.62
C GLY A 143 13.35 -5.64 -8.84
N SER A 144 14.22 -6.25 -8.04
CA SER A 144 14.29 -7.71 -7.97
C SER A 144 14.47 -8.14 -6.52
N PHE A 145 13.75 -9.20 -6.14
CA PHE A 145 13.93 -9.86 -4.86
C PHE A 145 14.07 -11.36 -5.11
N HIS A 146 15.27 -11.91 -4.86
CA HIS A 146 15.58 -13.33 -5.11
C HIS A 146 15.21 -13.82 -6.52
N GLY A 147 15.37 -12.95 -7.52
CA GLY A 147 15.06 -13.26 -8.92
C GLY A 147 13.60 -13.00 -9.32
N ALA A 148 12.69 -12.75 -8.37
CA ALA A 148 11.34 -12.30 -8.68
C ALA A 148 11.33 -10.80 -8.99
N THR A 149 10.52 -10.38 -9.97
CA THR A 149 10.34 -8.97 -10.33
C THR A 149 9.44 -8.28 -9.32
N THR A 150 9.92 -7.17 -8.76
CA THR A 150 9.13 -6.30 -7.88
C THR A 150 8.88 -4.95 -8.55
N LEU A 151 7.86 -4.22 -8.10
CA LEU A 151 7.65 -2.83 -8.47
C LEU A 151 8.06 -1.94 -7.31
N LYS A 152 8.91 -0.94 -7.54
CA LYS A 152 9.27 0.04 -6.50
C LYS A 152 8.24 1.16 -6.53
N LEU A 153 7.38 1.23 -5.51
CA LEU A 153 6.30 2.20 -5.42
C LEU A 153 6.45 3.02 -4.14
N VAL A 154 6.50 4.35 -4.26
CA VAL A 154 6.35 5.21 -3.09
C VAL A 154 4.88 5.48 -2.89
N HIS A 155 4.33 4.95 -1.81
CA HIS A 155 2.95 5.10 -1.37
C HIS A 155 2.78 6.33 -0.49
N PHE A 156 1.74 7.12 -0.74
CA PHE A 156 1.34 8.24 0.11
C PHE A 156 -0.13 8.60 -0.09
N ASP A 157 -0.76 9.12 0.98
CA ASP A 157 -2.15 9.55 0.95
C ASP A 157 -2.27 11.07 1.05
N LEU A 158 -3.29 11.64 0.43
CA LEU A 158 -3.60 13.06 0.45
C LEU A 158 -5.05 13.31 0.85
N LEU A 159 -5.28 14.30 1.71
CA LEU A 159 -6.62 14.84 1.98
C LEU A 159 -6.88 16.01 1.05
N VAL A 160 -7.75 15.79 0.05
CA VAL A 160 -8.10 16.78 -0.98
C VAL A 160 -9.49 17.35 -0.71
N PRO A 161 -9.80 18.57 -1.19
CA PRO A 161 -11.16 19.09 -1.14
C PRO A 161 -12.16 18.13 -1.82
N ASP A 162 -13.38 18.05 -1.28
CA ASP A 162 -14.48 17.23 -1.82
C ASP A 162 -14.83 17.53 -3.30
N THR A 163 -14.46 18.71 -3.79
CA THR A 163 -14.56 19.10 -5.21
C THR A 163 -13.65 18.30 -6.16
N VAL A 164 -12.63 17.59 -5.67
CA VAL A 164 -11.77 16.73 -6.50
C VAL A 164 -12.52 15.43 -6.81
N PRO A 165 -12.86 15.14 -8.08
CA PRO A 165 -13.72 13.99 -8.40
C PRO A 165 -13.07 12.63 -8.08
N CYS A 166 -13.83 11.72 -7.47
CA CYS A 166 -13.41 10.32 -7.22
C CYS A 166 -13.97 9.32 -8.23
N ASP A 167 -14.46 9.75 -9.40
CA ASP A 167 -15.03 8.85 -10.40
C ASP A 167 -13.97 7.95 -11.04
N PHE A 168 -14.27 6.65 -11.11
CA PHE A 168 -13.46 5.68 -11.83
C PHE A 168 -13.84 5.66 -13.33
N PRO A 169 -12.87 5.62 -14.26
CA PRO A 169 -11.42 5.65 -14.07
C PRO A 169 -10.84 7.08 -14.09
N GLY A 170 -11.68 8.13 -14.03
CA GLY A 170 -11.28 9.53 -14.16
C GLY A 170 -10.12 9.93 -13.24
N TYR A 171 -10.14 9.53 -11.97
CA TYR A 171 -9.05 9.83 -11.04
C TYR A 171 -7.73 9.13 -11.41
N LEU A 172 -7.76 7.95 -12.03
CA LEU A 172 -6.53 7.26 -12.49
C LEU A 172 -5.88 8.04 -13.65
N VAL A 173 -6.70 8.38 -14.64
CA VAL A 173 -6.25 9.04 -15.88
C VAL A 173 -5.75 10.46 -15.62
N ASN A 174 -6.50 11.22 -14.83
CA ASN A 174 -6.32 12.66 -14.73
C ASN A 174 -5.34 13.08 -13.63
N THR A 175 -4.93 12.19 -12.72
CA THR A 175 -3.96 12.52 -11.66
C THR A 175 -2.50 12.26 -12.02
N VAL A 176 -2.25 11.63 -13.18
CA VAL A 176 -0.88 11.29 -13.61
C VAL A 176 -0.01 12.54 -13.71
N ASP A 177 1.11 12.53 -12.98
CA ASP A 177 2.10 13.61 -12.88
C ASP A 177 1.53 14.96 -12.41
N ILE A 178 0.39 14.95 -11.71
CA ILE A 178 -0.10 16.16 -11.03
C ILE A 178 0.73 16.47 -9.78
N TYR A 179 1.22 15.44 -9.08
CA TYR A 179 1.95 15.60 -7.83
C TYR A 179 3.47 15.54 -8.08
N ASP A 180 4.23 16.53 -7.61
CA ASP A 180 5.70 16.46 -7.64
C ASP A 180 6.23 15.79 -6.36
N ALA A 181 6.56 14.52 -6.49
CA ALA A 181 7.14 13.69 -5.43
C ALA A 181 8.69 13.68 -5.43
N GLY A 182 9.36 14.51 -6.26
CA GLY A 182 10.81 14.49 -6.43
C GLY A 182 11.63 14.81 -5.17
N TRP A 183 10.99 15.37 -4.13
CA TRP A 183 11.63 15.74 -2.86
C TRP A 183 11.57 14.65 -1.78
N PHE A 184 10.84 13.56 -2.01
CA PHE A 184 10.65 12.51 -0.99
C PHE A 184 11.95 11.82 -0.58
N ASP A 185 12.84 11.50 -1.53
CA ASP A 185 14.07 10.73 -1.23
C ASP A 185 14.97 11.45 -0.23
N GLY A 186 15.07 12.79 -0.34
CA GLY A 186 15.85 13.61 0.58
C GLY A 186 15.20 13.80 1.95
N SER A 187 13.95 13.35 2.14
CA SER A 187 13.15 13.63 3.32
C SER A 187 12.78 12.38 4.13
N TYR A 188 12.66 11.20 3.49
CA TYR A 188 11.98 10.03 4.08
C TYR A 188 12.74 8.69 3.99
N ASP A 189 14.05 8.71 3.73
CA ASP A 189 14.91 7.51 3.74
C ASP A 189 14.34 6.32 2.92
N LEU A 190 13.92 6.61 1.69
CA LEU A 190 13.18 5.69 0.82
C LEU A 190 14.13 4.82 -0.02
N GLU A 191 15.05 4.12 0.63
CA GLU A 191 16.03 3.28 -0.07
C GLU A 191 15.43 1.90 -0.46
N PRO A 192 15.49 1.51 -1.75
CA PRO A 192 15.02 0.19 -2.18
C PRO A 192 15.95 -0.92 -1.70
N TYR A 193 15.44 -2.16 -1.68
CA TYR A 193 16.28 -3.31 -1.37
C TYR A 193 17.44 -3.44 -2.37
N GLY A 194 18.67 -3.33 -1.84
CA GLY A 194 19.91 -3.41 -2.61
C GLY A 194 20.42 -4.83 -2.87
N GLY A 195 19.74 -5.85 -2.32
CA GLY A 195 20.24 -7.23 -2.31
C GLY A 195 20.78 -7.67 -0.95
N PRO A 196 21.10 -8.96 -0.79
CA PRO A 196 21.66 -9.47 0.44
C PRO A 196 23.06 -8.87 0.68
N PRO A 197 23.45 -8.59 1.93
CA PRO A 197 24.83 -8.25 2.27
C PRO A 197 25.82 -9.30 1.74
N GLU A 198 27.04 -8.89 1.36
CA GLU A 198 28.05 -9.79 0.77
C GLU A 198 28.39 -11.02 1.64
N ASN A 199 28.18 -10.92 2.95
CA ASN A 199 28.45 -11.96 3.93
C ASN A 199 27.19 -12.53 4.59
N ALA A 200 26.00 -12.32 3.99
CA ALA A 200 24.76 -12.84 4.53
C ALA A 200 24.78 -14.37 4.59
N THR A 201 24.41 -14.91 5.75
CA THR A 201 24.28 -16.34 5.99
C THR A 201 23.09 -16.93 5.24
N GLU A 202 23.06 -18.26 5.06
CA GLU A 202 21.90 -18.95 4.49
C GLU A 202 20.64 -18.68 5.32
N HIS A 203 20.77 -18.63 6.66
CA HIS A 203 19.67 -18.30 7.54
C HIS A 203 19.13 -16.87 7.28
N GLU A 204 20.02 -15.88 7.15
CA GLU A 204 19.60 -14.51 6.84
C GLU A 204 18.91 -14.40 5.49
N ILE A 205 19.47 -15.02 4.45
CA ILE A 205 18.89 -15.01 3.11
C ILE A 205 17.54 -15.71 3.10
N ARG A 206 17.41 -16.86 3.77
CA ARG A 206 16.21 -17.69 3.68
C ARG A 206 15.08 -17.27 4.62
N TYR A 207 15.39 -16.70 5.78
CA TYR A 207 14.41 -16.42 6.83
C TYR A 207 14.31 -14.93 7.15
N VAL A 208 15.43 -14.24 7.35
CA VAL A 208 15.43 -12.87 7.87
C VAL A 208 15.08 -11.84 6.79
N LEU A 209 15.79 -11.84 5.67
CA LEU A 209 15.62 -10.85 4.60
C LEU A 209 14.21 -10.86 3.98
N PRO A 210 13.59 -12.02 3.69
CA PRO A 210 12.23 -12.04 3.15
C PRO A 210 11.20 -11.40 4.09
N VAL A 211 11.35 -11.57 5.40
CA VAL A 211 10.46 -11.00 6.43
C VAL A 211 10.72 -9.51 6.62
N ARG A 212 11.99 -9.10 6.70
CA ARG A 212 12.38 -7.69 6.84
C ARG A 212 11.88 -6.84 5.67
N HIS A 213 11.94 -7.40 4.46
CA HIS A 213 11.52 -6.74 3.22
C HIS A 213 10.14 -7.20 2.72
N MET A 214 9.32 -7.79 3.58
CA MET A 214 7.96 -8.16 3.21
C MET A 214 7.12 -6.94 2.83
N VAL A 215 6.11 -7.18 2.01
CA VAL A 215 5.12 -6.18 1.61
C VAL A 215 4.06 -6.18 2.67
N LYS A 216 3.98 -5.08 3.42
CA LYS A 216 3.08 -4.94 4.57
C LYS A 216 1.70 -4.52 4.09
N GLU A 217 0.67 -5.16 4.62
CA GLU A 217 -0.72 -4.76 4.43
C GLU A 217 -1.03 -3.55 5.33
N LEU A 218 -1.83 -2.61 4.83
CA LEU A 218 -2.27 -1.43 5.57
C LEU A 218 -3.75 -1.62 6.00
N PRO A 219 -4.25 -0.84 6.97
CA PRO A 219 -3.49 -0.05 7.92
C PRO A 219 -2.72 -0.99 8.85
N PHE A 220 -1.79 -0.42 9.59
CA PHE A 220 -1.35 -1.04 10.83
C PHE A 220 -2.41 -0.78 11.90
N THR A 221 -2.85 -1.83 12.58
CA THR A 221 -3.80 -1.69 13.69
C THR A 221 -3.03 -1.59 14.99
N VAL A 222 -3.56 -0.81 15.93
CA VAL A 222 -3.01 -0.74 17.28
C VAL A 222 -4.12 -1.09 18.25
N ASP A 223 -3.91 -2.19 18.95
CA ASP A 223 -4.84 -2.75 19.90
C ASP A 223 -4.42 -2.33 21.30
N ALA A 224 -5.26 -1.52 21.93
CA ALA A 224 -5.14 -1.17 23.33
C ALA A 224 -5.91 -2.19 24.17
N ILE A 225 -5.20 -3.15 24.75
CA ILE A 225 -5.77 -4.22 25.56
C ILE A 225 -5.60 -3.85 27.04
N GLN A 226 -6.71 -3.63 27.73
CA GLN A 226 -6.65 -3.48 29.18
C GLN A 226 -6.27 -4.82 29.80
N PRO A 227 -5.37 -4.87 30.80
CA PRO A 227 -4.93 -6.12 31.41
C PRO A 227 -6.07 -7.01 31.94
N LYS A 228 -7.18 -6.40 32.37
CA LYS A 228 -8.41 -7.09 32.82
C LYS A 228 -9.24 -7.73 31.70
N HIS A 229 -8.91 -7.45 30.44
CA HIS A 229 -9.61 -7.90 29.23
C HIS A 229 -8.69 -8.65 28.26
N LEU A 230 -7.53 -9.14 28.73
CA LEU A 230 -6.71 -10.04 27.93
C LEU A 230 -7.57 -11.24 27.50
N PRO A 231 -7.73 -11.50 26.19
CA PRO A 231 -8.65 -12.52 25.73
C PRO A 231 -8.18 -13.89 26.22
N VAL A 232 -8.90 -14.41 27.20
CA VAL A 232 -8.76 -15.79 27.64
C VAL A 232 -9.39 -16.66 26.55
N GLY A 233 -8.56 -17.31 25.73
CA GLY A 233 -9.01 -18.40 24.85
C GLY A 233 -9.36 -18.05 23.41
N THR A 234 -8.75 -17.03 22.79
CA THR A 234 -8.73 -16.96 21.32
C THR A 234 -7.90 -18.13 20.77
N PRO A 235 -8.38 -18.91 19.78
CA PRO A 235 -7.57 -19.96 19.17
C PRO A 235 -6.27 -19.37 18.61
N GLY A 236 -5.13 -19.81 19.13
CA GLY A 236 -3.80 -19.49 18.58
C GLY A 236 -2.75 -19.08 19.61
N TYR A 237 -3.09 -18.24 20.59
CA TYR A 237 -2.17 -17.90 21.70
C TYR A 237 -2.84 -17.17 22.88
N MET A 238 -2.28 -17.31 24.10
CA MET A 238 -2.65 -16.51 25.30
C MET A 238 -1.57 -15.47 25.59
N ILE A 239 -1.94 -14.27 26.05
CA ILE A 239 -1.00 -13.20 26.42
C ILE A 239 -1.18 -12.84 27.89
N ASP A 240 -0.10 -12.89 28.66
CA ASP A 240 -0.01 -12.41 30.04
C ASP A 240 0.93 -11.20 30.14
N LEU A 241 0.49 -10.10 30.77
CA LEU A 241 1.34 -8.92 31.02
C LEU A 241 2.12 -9.11 32.33
N ASN A 242 3.44 -9.03 32.25
CA ASN A 242 4.32 -9.11 33.39
C ASN A 242 4.49 -7.74 34.09
N PRO A 243 4.86 -7.71 35.39
CA PRO A 243 5.04 -6.46 36.13
C PRO A 243 6.11 -5.51 35.59
N ASP A 244 7.07 -6.03 34.81
CA ASP A 244 8.13 -5.25 34.16
C ASP A 244 7.71 -4.67 32.80
N GLY A 245 6.47 -4.94 32.36
CA GLY A 245 5.95 -4.47 31.08
C GLY A 245 6.22 -5.40 29.90
N SER A 246 6.97 -6.49 30.09
CA SER A 246 7.09 -7.57 29.11
C SER A 246 5.78 -8.35 29.01
N ILE A 247 5.57 -9.04 27.89
CA ILE A 247 4.42 -9.94 27.71
C ILE A 247 4.90 -11.37 27.55
N THR A 248 4.20 -12.31 28.19
CA THR A 248 4.40 -13.74 27.97
C THR A 248 3.30 -14.23 27.04
N VAL A 249 3.69 -14.81 25.91
CA VAL A 249 2.79 -15.38 24.91
C VAL A 249 2.93 -16.89 24.90
N GLU A 250 1.81 -17.58 25.08
CA GLU A 250 1.71 -19.02 24.95
C GLU A 250 1.11 -19.38 23.59
N TYR A 251 1.90 -20.00 22.73
CA TYR A 251 1.49 -20.51 21.42
C TYR A 251 1.07 -21.97 21.54
N THR A 252 0.00 -22.35 20.84
CA THR A 252 -0.42 -23.75 20.73
C THR A 252 -0.77 -24.09 19.29
N ALA A 253 0.00 -24.99 18.67
CA ALA A 253 -0.27 -25.54 17.35
C ALA A 253 0.14 -27.02 17.32
N ASP A 254 -0.64 -27.85 16.62
CA ASP A 254 -0.39 -29.28 16.43
C ASP A 254 -0.08 -30.08 17.71
N GLY A 255 -0.70 -29.69 18.83
CA GLY A 255 -0.49 -30.32 20.14
C GLY A 255 0.83 -29.95 20.82
N VAL A 256 1.62 -29.05 20.22
CA VAL A 256 2.87 -28.52 20.78
C VAL A 256 2.63 -27.12 21.35
N LYS A 257 2.98 -26.97 22.62
CA LYS A 257 2.89 -25.70 23.36
C LYS A 257 4.27 -25.06 23.45
N LEU A 258 4.35 -23.78 23.09
CA LEU A 258 5.54 -22.94 23.23
C LEU A 258 5.19 -21.71 24.05
N VAL A 259 6.03 -21.34 25.01
CA VAL A 259 5.86 -20.12 25.80
C VAL A 259 7.07 -19.23 25.55
N ARG A 260 6.84 -17.96 25.23
CA ARG A 260 7.90 -16.97 25.01
C ARG A 260 7.55 -15.63 25.62
N THR A 261 8.55 -14.94 26.14
CA THR A 261 8.42 -13.58 26.67
C THR A 261 9.00 -12.58 25.68
N TYR A 262 8.30 -11.46 25.51
CA TYR A 262 8.67 -10.35 24.64
C TYR A 262 8.74 -9.05 25.44
N GLU A 263 9.82 -8.33 25.28
CA GLU A 263 10.05 -7.01 25.84
C GLU A 263 9.37 -5.92 25.00
N PRO A 264 9.02 -4.76 25.59
CA PRO A 264 8.62 -3.59 24.82
C PRO A 264 9.68 -3.25 23.76
N GLY A 265 9.23 -2.93 22.54
CA GLY A 265 10.11 -2.72 21.39
C GLY A 265 10.25 -3.96 20.49
N GLN A 266 9.81 -5.14 20.94
CA GLN A 266 9.99 -6.38 20.17
C GLN A 266 8.84 -6.67 19.21
N SER A 267 9.19 -7.23 18.06
CA SER A 267 8.22 -7.73 17.08
C SER A 267 8.24 -9.27 17.03
N PHE A 268 7.07 -9.87 16.80
CA PHE A 268 6.95 -11.33 16.77
C PHE A 268 5.85 -11.79 15.83
N VAL A 269 6.06 -12.96 15.22
CA VAL A 269 5.12 -13.57 14.28
C VAL A 269 4.10 -14.42 15.04
N THR A 270 2.82 -14.22 14.79
CA THR A 270 1.71 -15.01 15.37
C THR A 270 0.99 -15.89 14.39
N SER A 271 1.16 -15.66 13.09
CA SER A 271 0.64 -16.55 12.05
C SER A 271 1.57 -16.61 10.85
N CYS A 272 1.64 -17.78 10.23
CA CYS A 272 2.43 -18.04 9.04
C CYS A 272 1.63 -18.97 8.12
N LEU A 273 1.40 -18.55 6.88
CA LEU A 273 0.68 -19.33 5.87
C LEU A 273 1.43 -19.29 4.54
N ASN A 274 1.77 -20.46 4.02
CA ASN A 274 2.35 -20.58 2.69
C ASN A 274 1.27 -20.35 1.62
N GLU A 275 1.52 -19.45 0.67
CA GLU A 275 0.63 -19.16 -0.45
C GLU A 275 1.43 -19.11 -1.76
N GLY A 276 1.57 -20.27 -2.40
CA GLY A 276 2.37 -20.43 -3.62
C GLY A 276 3.84 -20.10 -3.35
N ASP A 277 4.39 -19.15 -4.11
CA ASP A 277 5.78 -18.69 -3.99
C ASP A 277 5.96 -17.54 -2.97
N THR A 278 4.98 -17.35 -2.08
CA THR A 278 5.03 -16.34 -1.02
C THR A 278 4.61 -16.95 0.32
N THR A 279 4.94 -16.26 1.40
CA THR A 279 4.44 -16.59 2.74
C THR A 279 3.73 -15.39 3.33
N MET A 280 2.46 -15.55 3.69
CA MET A 280 1.68 -14.59 4.47
C MET A 280 2.09 -14.69 5.94
N LEU A 281 2.34 -13.54 6.56
CA LEU A 281 2.71 -13.43 7.97
C LEU A 281 1.75 -12.48 8.69
N GLY A 282 1.34 -12.86 9.89
CA GLY A 282 0.75 -11.96 10.88
C GLY A 282 1.80 -11.62 11.93
N VAL A 283 2.03 -10.33 12.14
CA VAL A 283 3.08 -9.83 13.02
C VAL A 283 2.48 -8.91 14.07
N HIS A 284 2.87 -9.11 15.32
CA HIS A 284 2.64 -8.15 16.38
C HIS A 284 3.92 -7.36 16.69
N TYR A 285 3.71 -6.14 17.15
CA TYR A 285 4.73 -5.29 17.72
C TYR A 285 4.31 -4.92 19.15
N HIS A 286 5.09 -5.35 20.14
CA HIS A 286 4.86 -4.97 21.52
C HIS A 286 5.36 -3.55 21.77
N ARG A 287 4.45 -2.59 21.86
CA ARG A 287 4.81 -1.18 22.11
C ARG A 287 5.06 -0.87 23.58
N GLY A 288 4.63 -1.75 24.48
CA GLY A 288 4.68 -1.52 25.92
C GLY A 288 3.29 -1.24 26.50
N VAL A 289 3.29 -0.47 27.58
CA VAL A 289 2.10 -0.10 28.34
C VAL A 289 1.93 1.42 28.25
N GLU A 290 0.77 1.88 27.81
CA GLU A 290 0.48 3.30 27.61
C GLU A 290 -0.85 3.69 28.28
N GLU A 291 -1.00 4.95 28.68
CA GLU A 291 -2.31 5.51 29.02
C GLU A 291 -3.06 5.87 27.73
N VAL A 292 -4.18 5.21 27.48
CA VAL A 292 -4.98 5.40 26.26
C VAL A 292 -6.20 6.25 26.59
N TYR A 293 -6.35 7.37 25.88
CA TYR A 293 -7.48 8.28 26.07
C TYR A 293 -8.82 7.54 25.96
N GLY A 294 -9.72 7.75 26.93
CA GLY A 294 -11.01 7.08 27.00
C GLY A 294 -10.99 5.70 27.68
N LYS A 295 -9.83 5.21 28.14
CA LYS A 295 -9.69 3.97 28.91
C LYS A 295 -9.17 4.27 30.32
N ASP A 296 -9.78 3.63 31.32
CA ASP A 296 -9.30 3.72 32.70
C ASP A 296 -7.96 2.96 32.86
N GLY A 297 -6.91 3.68 33.25
CA GLY A 297 -5.58 3.12 33.57
C GLY A 297 -4.70 2.80 32.37
N THR A 298 -3.55 2.15 32.65
CA THR A 298 -2.59 1.73 31.63
C THR A 298 -3.10 0.52 30.85
N SER A 299 -3.00 0.57 29.53
CA SER A 299 -3.33 -0.52 28.62
C SER A 299 -2.05 -1.09 27.99
N LEU A 300 -2.01 -2.41 27.81
CA LEU A 300 -1.03 -3.04 26.92
C LEU A 300 -1.33 -2.57 25.49
N VAL A 301 -0.32 -2.11 24.78
CA VAL A 301 -0.45 -1.63 23.40
C VAL A 301 0.29 -2.58 22.47
N LEU A 302 -0.47 -3.25 21.60
CA LEU A 302 0.08 -4.11 20.56
C LEU A 302 -0.20 -3.52 19.19
N GLY A 303 0.84 -3.23 18.43
CA GLY A 303 0.71 -3.08 16.99
C GLY A 303 0.43 -4.43 16.35
N TRP A 304 -0.40 -4.48 15.33
CA TRP A 304 -0.64 -5.67 14.52
C TRP A 304 -0.74 -5.31 13.04
N PHE A 305 -0.17 -6.17 12.21
CA PHE A 305 -0.31 -6.08 10.77
C PHE A 305 -0.05 -7.43 10.12
N LYS A 306 -0.50 -7.53 8.88
CA LYS A 306 -0.19 -8.64 8.00
C LYS A 306 0.78 -8.19 6.93
N GLY A 307 1.37 -9.15 6.25
CA GLY A 307 2.13 -8.90 5.04
C GLY A 307 2.43 -10.20 4.33
N TYR A 308 2.99 -10.08 3.14
CA TYR A 308 3.50 -11.24 2.43
C TYR A 308 4.97 -11.05 2.10
N THR A 309 5.73 -12.13 2.24
CA THR A 309 7.12 -12.21 1.85
C THR A 309 7.22 -12.43 0.33
N LYS A 310 8.18 -11.77 -0.31
CA LYS A 310 8.41 -11.83 -1.76
C LYS A 310 9.16 -13.10 -2.20
N SER A 311 9.58 -13.89 -1.22
CA SER A 311 10.24 -15.19 -1.33
C SER A 311 9.72 -16.04 -0.17
N PRO A 312 9.41 -17.32 -0.37
CA PRO A 312 8.76 -18.12 0.65
C PRO A 312 9.69 -18.34 1.87
N VAL A 313 9.09 -18.25 3.05
CA VAL A 313 9.74 -18.58 4.33
C VAL A 313 9.05 -19.81 4.91
N PRO A 314 9.79 -20.82 5.41
CA PRO A 314 9.19 -22.01 5.99
C PRO A 314 8.25 -21.70 7.17
N CYS A 315 6.97 -22.04 7.03
CA CYS A 315 5.98 -22.01 8.12
C CYS A 315 5.99 -23.28 8.98
N THR A 316 7.16 -23.72 9.42
CA THR A 316 7.27 -24.87 10.32
C THR A 316 7.13 -24.37 11.76
N TYR A 317 6.16 -24.89 12.50
CA TYR A 317 6.02 -24.61 13.93
C TYR A 317 6.92 -25.58 14.74
N PRO A 318 7.66 -25.11 15.76
CA PRO A 318 7.66 -23.75 16.33
C PRO A 318 8.63 -22.75 15.67
N ASP A 319 9.41 -23.16 14.67
CA ASP A 319 10.53 -22.41 14.10
C ASP A 319 10.18 -20.96 13.72
N TYR A 320 9.04 -20.71 13.05
CA TYR A 320 8.67 -19.34 12.67
C TYR A 320 8.39 -18.42 13.87
N VAL A 321 8.00 -18.99 15.02
CA VAL A 321 7.80 -18.25 16.27
C VAL A 321 9.12 -18.04 17.00
N THR A 322 10.06 -18.98 16.87
CA THR A 322 11.36 -18.89 17.55
C THR A 322 12.35 -17.99 16.80
N ASP A 323 12.35 -18.07 15.48
CA ASP A 323 13.46 -17.56 14.66
C ASP A 323 13.15 -16.18 14.06
N LEU A 324 11.88 -15.77 14.01
CA LEU A 324 11.47 -14.51 13.37
C LEU A 324 11.20 -13.35 14.35
N VAL A 325 11.73 -13.46 15.56
CA VAL A 325 11.58 -12.39 16.57
C VAL A 325 12.54 -11.25 16.26
N ASP A 326 12.02 -10.02 16.36
CA ASP A 326 12.72 -8.77 16.04
C ASP A 326 13.24 -8.66 14.61
N VAL A 327 12.78 -9.52 13.71
CA VAL A 327 13.17 -9.46 12.30
C VAL A 327 12.54 -8.24 11.62
N VAL A 328 11.34 -7.85 12.03
CA VAL A 328 10.67 -6.64 11.55
C VAL A 328 11.10 -5.45 12.39
N ASP A 329 11.68 -4.44 11.73
CA ASP A 329 12.02 -3.17 12.36
C ASP A 329 10.74 -2.41 12.72
N ALA A 330 10.44 -2.41 14.01
CA ALA A 330 9.25 -1.79 14.54
C ALA A 330 9.35 -0.25 14.63
N GLY A 331 10.56 0.31 14.63
CA GLY A 331 10.77 1.76 14.64
C GLY A 331 10.38 2.44 13.32
N MET A 332 10.22 1.66 12.24
CA MET A 332 9.57 2.16 11.02
C MET A 332 8.05 2.22 11.16
N LEU A 333 7.44 1.30 11.89
CA LEU A 333 5.97 1.24 11.99
C LEU A 333 5.42 2.54 12.60
N ASP A 334 6.08 3.08 13.63
CA ASP A 334 5.68 4.31 14.35
C ASP A 334 5.63 5.59 13.50
N ARG A 335 6.24 5.59 12.32
CA ARG A 335 6.30 6.74 11.40
C ARG A 335 5.23 6.74 10.31
N HIS A 336 4.72 5.55 9.94
CA HIS A 336 3.93 5.37 8.70
C HIS A 336 2.42 5.18 8.92
N TYR A 337 1.88 5.55 10.08
CA TYR A 337 0.57 5.07 10.49
C TYR A 337 -0.63 5.88 10.00
N TYR A 338 -1.36 5.32 9.01
CA TYR A 338 -2.81 5.29 9.12
C TYR A 338 -3.18 4.30 10.23
N MET A 339 -3.19 4.74 11.49
CA MET A 339 -3.45 3.88 12.65
C MET A 339 -4.96 3.73 12.89
N LYS A 340 -5.46 2.50 12.89
CA LYS A 340 -6.79 2.22 13.44
C LYS A 340 -6.66 1.66 14.85
N PHE A 341 -7.18 2.40 15.82
CA PHE A 341 -7.39 1.89 17.17
C PHE A 341 -8.63 1.00 17.18
N TYR A 342 -8.45 -0.29 17.45
CA TYR A 342 -9.57 -1.16 17.75
C TYR A 342 -9.82 -1.14 19.25
N ASP A 343 -11.04 -0.73 19.62
CA ASP A 343 -11.51 -0.90 20.98
C ASP A 343 -12.28 -2.21 21.11
N TRP A 344 -11.60 -3.23 21.62
CA TRP A 344 -12.19 -4.52 22.01
C TRP A 344 -13.28 -4.40 23.10
N SER A 345 -13.51 -3.21 23.67
CA SER A 345 -14.58 -3.00 24.66
C SER A 345 -15.99 -2.83 24.07
N ILE A 346 -16.14 -2.72 22.74
CA ILE A 346 -17.40 -2.30 22.11
C ILE A 346 -18.17 -3.42 21.38
N GLU A 347 -17.59 -4.57 21.04
CA GLU A 347 -18.37 -5.67 20.45
C GLU A 347 -18.10 -7.03 21.10
N PRO A 348 -19.07 -7.65 21.80
CA PRO A 348 -19.04 -9.10 21.93
C PRO A 348 -19.23 -9.65 20.51
N PHE A 349 -18.39 -10.59 20.09
CA PHE A 349 -18.59 -11.38 18.88
C PHE A 349 -19.94 -12.11 18.91
N GLY A 350 -21.02 -11.39 18.60
CA GLY A 350 -22.25 -11.94 18.11
C GLY A 350 -22.06 -12.14 16.62
N GLY A 351 -21.67 -13.36 16.23
CA GLY A 351 -21.79 -13.77 14.84
C GLY A 351 -23.21 -13.53 14.33
N PRO A 352 -23.41 -13.41 13.00
CA PRO A 352 -24.75 -13.28 12.44
C PRO A 352 -25.62 -14.50 12.81
N PRO A 353 -26.95 -14.33 12.94
CA PRO A 353 -27.87 -15.45 13.18
C PRO A 353 -27.85 -16.51 12.08
#